data_AF-A0AA46HV75-F1
#
_entry.id   AF-A0AA46HV75-F1
#
_cell.length_a   1.000
_cell.length_b   1.000
_cell.length_c   1.000
_cell.angle_alpha   90.00
_cell.angle_beta   90.00
_cell.angle_gamma   90.00
#
_symmetry.space_group_name_H-M   'P 1'
#
loop_
_entity.id
_entity.type
_entity.pdbx_description
1 polymer ?
#
loop_
_entity_poly.entity_id
_entity_poly.type
_entity_poly.pdbx_seq_one_letter_code
_entity_poly.pdbx_strand_id
1 'polypeptide(L)' 'QPLFTRLDDVREAAYWWMLEYNEERPHDSLGNLTPAEYRQRVAGSSTFEMPA' A
#
# COMPACT_ATOMS: atom_id res chain seq x y z
N GLN A 1 -29.13 4.80 -9.12
CA GLN A 1 -28.89 5.34 -7.76
C GLN A 1 -27.38 5.32 -7.53
N PRO A 2 -26.74 6.43 -7.12
CA PRO A 2 -25.29 6.46 -6.95
C PRO A 2 -24.88 5.66 -5.69
N LEU A 3 -23.74 4.97 -5.76
CA LEU A 3 -23.19 4.15 -4.67
C LEU A 3 -22.76 5.02 -3.46
N PHE A 4 -22.30 6.23 -3.73
CA PHE A 4 -21.93 7.22 -2.72
C PHE A 4 -22.75 8.50 -2.91
N THR A 5 -23.07 9.18 -1.81
CA THR A 5 -23.88 10.40 -1.84
C THR A 5 -23.07 11.65 -1.53
N ARG A 6 -21.91 11.49 -0.86
CA ARG A 6 -20.99 12.55 -0.52
C ARG A 6 -19.58 12.18 -0.94
N LEU A 7 -18.75 13.18 -1.20
CA LEU A 7 -17.32 12.98 -1.45
C LEU A 7 -16.59 12.46 -0.20
N ASP A 8 -17.10 12.74 0.99
CA ASP A 8 -16.47 12.25 2.23
C ASP A 8 -16.58 10.73 2.34
N ASP A 9 -17.72 10.14 1.94
CA ASP A 9 -17.94 8.69 1.93
C ASP A 9 -16.87 7.97 1.09
N VAL A 10 -16.55 8.51 -0.09
CA VAL A 10 -15.56 7.90 -0.99
C VAL A 10 -14.12 8.10 -0.49
N ARG A 11 -13.83 9.23 0.16
CA ARG A 11 -12.51 9.50 0.74
C ARG A 11 -12.22 8.58 1.91
N GLU A 12 -13.19 8.38 2.78
CA GLU A 12 -13.06 7.48 3.92
C GLU A 12 -12.87 6.04 3.46
N ALA A 13 -13.70 5.56 2.53
CA ALA A 13 -13.56 4.21 1.98
C ALA A 13 -12.18 3.99 1.32
N ALA A 14 -11.70 4.97 0.55
CA ALA A 14 -10.39 4.90 -0.09
C ALA A 14 -9.25 4.92 0.93
N TYR A 15 -9.36 5.70 2.00
CA TYR A 15 -8.38 5.76 3.08
C TYR A 15 -8.21 4.39 3.75
N TRP A 16 -9.33 3.77 4.16
CA TRP A 16 -9.29 2.45 4.80
C TRP A 16 -8.76 1.37 3.88
N TRP A 17 -9.20 1.37 2.62
CA TRP A 17 -8.68 0.43 1.63
C TRP A 17 -7.16 0.58 1.43
N MET A 18 -6.65 1.81 1.39
CA MET A 18 -5.23 2.07 1.22
C MET A 18 -4.41 1.60 2.43
N LEU A 19 -4.93 1.77 3.65
CA LEU A 19 -4.29 1.27 4.87
C LEU A 19 -4.24 -0.26 4.86
N GLU A 20 -5.39 -0.92 4.68
CA GLU A 20 -5.47 -2.38 4.63
C GLU A 20 -4.55 -2.95 3.56
N TYR A 21 -4.58 -2.40 2.34
CA TYR A 21 -3.77 -2.91 1.23
C TYR A 21 -2.27 -2.79 1.48
N ASN A 22 -1.83 -1.65 2.02
CA ASN A 22 -0.41 -1.34 2.18
C ASN A 22 0.21 -1.91 3.45
N GLU A 23 -0.58 -2.07 4.51
CA GLU A 23 -0.06 -2.33 5.86
C GLU A 23 -0.59 -3.62 6.49
N GLU A 24 -1.74 -4.15 6.07
CA GLU A 24 -2.38 -5.28 6.75
C GLU A 24 -2.52 -6.54 5.89
N ARG A 25 -2.81 -6.37 4.59
CA ARG A 25 -3.09 -7.51 3.71
C ARG A 25 -1.79 -8.08 3.11
N PRO A 26 -1.46 -9.35 3.36
CA PRO A 26 -0.35 -10.00 2.69
C PRO A 26 -0.71 -10.30 1.22
N HIS A 27 0.29 -10.25 0.34
CA HIS A 27 0.13 -10.50 -1.09
C HIS A 27 1.02 -11.67 -1.54
N ASP A 28 0.44 -12.66 -2.22
CA ASP A 28 1.16 -13.84 -2.71
C ASP A 28 2.34 -13.45 -3.62
N SER A 29 2.18 -12.43 -4.45
CA SER A 29 3.23 -11.92 -5.34
C SER A 29 4.42 -11.31 -4.60
N LEU A 30 4.24 -10.91 -3.35
CA LEU A 30 5.29 -10.39 -2.47
C LEU A 30 5.83 -11.45 -1.51
N GLY A 31 5.47 -12.73 -1.72
CA GLY A 31 5.84 -13.82 -0.82
C GLY A 31 5.06 -13.80 0.49
N ASN A 32 3.76 -13.47 0.41
CA ASN A 32 2.85 -13.35 1.54
C ASN A 32 3.25 -12.26 2.55
N LEU A 33 3.87 -11.18 2.06
CA LEU A 33 4.19 -9.97 2.81
C LEU A 33 3.22 -8.85 2.43
N THR A 34 3.02 -7.90 3.35
CA THR A 34 2.39 -6.63 3.01
C THR A 34 3.35 -5.77 2.18
N PRO A 35 2.85 -4.77 1.43
CA PRO A 35 3.72 -3.86 0.68
C PRO A 35 4.70 -3.10 1.58
N ALA A 36 4.28 -2.73 2.79
CA ALA A 36 5.15 -2.08 3.77
C ALA A 36 6.30 -3.00 4.21
N GLU A 37 6.01 -4.26 4.55
CA GLU A 37 7.02 -5.27 4.92
C GLU A 37 7.98 -5.55 3.76
N TYR A 38 7.45 -5.69 2.54
CA TYR A 38 8.28 -5.90 1.36
C TYR A 38 9.24 -4.74 1.11
N ARG A 39 8.76 -3.48 1.23
CA ARG A 39 9.62 -2.30 1.13
C ARG A 39 10.76 -2.34 2.14
N GLN A 40 10.48 -2.67 3.40
CA GLN A 40 11.52 -2.78 4.44
C GLN A 40 12.54 -3.87 4.10
N ARG A 41 12.09 -5.00 3.55
CA ARG A 41 12.97 -6.11 3.13
C ARG A 41 13.92 -5.72 1.99
N VAL A 42 13.47 -4.91 1.03
CA VAL A 42 14.27 -4.55 -0.16
C VAL A 42 15.00 -3.21 -0.05
N ALA A 43 14.66 -2.37 0.93
CA ALA A 43 15.30 -1.07 1.11
C ALA A 43 16.82 -1.16 1.32
N GLY A 44 17.33 -2.29 1.84
CA GLY A 44 18.77 -2.52 2.01
C GLY A 44 19.48 -3.16 0.81
N SER A 45 18.77 -3.52 -0.26
CA SER A 45 19.34 -4.24 -1.42
C SER A 45 19.37 -3.42 -2.71
N SER A 46 19.04 -2.12 -2.64
CA SER A 46 19.24 -1.20 -3.76
C SER A 46 20.73 -1.01 -4.02
N THR A 47 21.21 -1.42 -5.20
CA THR A 47 22.55 -1.10 -5.72
C THR A 47 22.60 0.22 -6.48
N PHE A 48 21.50 0.98 -6.47
CA PHE A 48 21.45 2.28 -7.13
C PHE A 48 22.11 3.33 -6.23
N GLU A 49 23.37 3.61 -6.51
CA GLU A 49 24.10 4.75 -5.97
C GLU A 49 23.46 6.04 -6.51
N MET A 50 22.99 6.92 -5.62
CA MET A 50 22.58 8.27 -6.03
C MET A 50 23.85 9.05 -6.39
N PRO A 51 24.01 9.55 -7.62
CA PRO A 51 25.12 10.44 -7.94
C PRO A 51 25.02 11.71 -7.10
N ALA A 52 26.17 12.17 -6.61
CA ALA A 52 26.33 13.38 -5.80
C ALA A 52 25.95 14.66 -6.56
#